data_AF-A0A420GYA7-F1
#
_entry.id   AF-A0A420GYA7-F1
#
_cell.length_a   1.000
_cell.length_b   1.000
_cell.length_c   1.000
_cell.angle_alpha   90.00
_cell.angle_beta   90.00
_cell.angle_gamma   90.00
#
_symmetry.space_group_name_H-M   'P 1'
#
loop_
_entity.id
_entity.type
_entity.pdbx_description
1 polymer ?
#
loop_
_entity_poly.entity_id
_entity_poly.type
_entity_poly.pdbx_seq_one_letter_code
_entity_poly.pdbx_strand_id
1 'polypeptide(L)' 'MHHVIFERELVHLERVIAFAPQKPFPPTYWRDRIKHLESSPQAPLYRKRIARLSHLLAKLTD' A
#
# COMPACT_ATOMS: atom_id res chain seq x y z
N MET A 1 13.37 -5.45 -8.26
CA MET A 1 12.89 -5.76 -6.90
C MET A 1 12.63 -7.26 -6.82
N HIS A 2 13.16 -7.97 -5.83
CA HIS A 2 12.89 -9.41 -5.68
C HIS A 2 11.45 -9.62 -5.18
N HIS A 3 10.76 -10.67 -5.61
CA HIS A 3 9.37 -10.97 -5.19
C HIS A 3 9.18 -10.94 -3.67
N VAL A 4 10.18 -11.40 -2.92
CA VAL A 4 10.19 -11.39 -1.45
C VAL A 4 10.19 -9.97 -0.86
N ILE A 5 10.90 -9.04 -1.49
CA ILE A 5 10.94 -7.63 -1.05
C ILE A 5 9.60 -6.97 -1.33
N PHE A 6 9.00 -7.25 -2.50
CA PHE A 6 7.69 -6.73 -2.86
C PHE A 6 6.59 -7.23 -1.92
N GLU A 7 6.62 -8.52 -1.59
CA GLU A 7 5.67 -9.13 -0.64
C GLU A 7 5.80 -8.53 0.76
N ARG A 8 7.03 -8.30 1.25
CA ARG A 8 7.27 -7.63 2.54
C ARG A 8 6.70 -6.21 2.55
N GLU A 9 6.85 -5.47 1.46
CA GLU A 9 6.31 -4.12 1.33
C GLU A 9 4.78 -4.11 1.36
N LEU A 10 4.13 -5.06 0.67
CA LEU A 10 2.67 -5.21 0.74
C LEU A 10 2.18 -5.49 2.16
N VAL A 11 2.81 -6.44 2.86
CA VAL A 11 2.47 -6.77 4.25
C VAL A 11 2.69 -5.57 5.18
N HIS A 12 3.74 -4.79 4.94
CA HIS A 12 4.00 -3.57 5.69
C HIS A 12 2.87 -2.54 5.50
N LEU A 13 2.47 -2.29 4.25
CA LEU A 13 1.38 -1.37 3.92
C LEU A 13 0.04 -1.81 4.50
N GLU A 14 -0.26 -3.11 4.47
CA GLU A 14 -1.47 -3.69 5.07
C GLU A 14 -1.53 -3.39 6.57
N ARG A 15 -0.42 -3.55 7.29
CA ARG A 15 -0.33 -3.22 8.73
C ARG A 15 -0.46 -1.73 8.97
N VAL A 16 0.27 -0.91 8.22
CA VAL A 16 0.25 0.55 8.34
C VAL A 16 -1.16 1.10 8.19
N ILE A 17 -1.90 0.65 7.17
CA ILE A 17 -3.28 1.07 6.94
C ILE A 17 -4.21 0.58 8.07
N ALA A 18 -4.02 -0.64 8.58
CA ALA A 18 -4.81 -1.15 9.70
C ALA A 18 -4.62 -0.35 10.99
N PHE A 19 -3.41 0.20 11.23
CA PHE A 19 -3.10 1.02 12.40
C PHE A 19 -3.30 2.52 12.18
N ALA A 20 -3.64 2.96 10.96
CA ALA A 20 -3.81 4.37 10.60
C ALA A 20 -4.76 5.15 11.53
N PRO A 21 -5.91 4.60 11.99
CA PRO A 21 -6.82 5.35 12.87
C PRO A 21 -6.25 5.68 14.26
N GLN A 22 -5.16 5.02 14.68
CA GLN A 22 -4.63 5.11 16.05
C GLN A 22 -3.47 6.10 16.18
N LYS A 23 -2.92 6.61 15.06
CA LYS A 23 -1.72 7.45 15.05
C LYS A 23 -1.82 8.53 13.99
N PRO A 24 -1.04 9.63 14.10
CA PRO A 24 -0.86 10.56 12.99
C PRO A 24 -0.46 9.79 11.73
N PHE A 25 -1.28 9.89 10.70
CA PHE A 25 -1.16 9.08 9.51
C PHE A 25 -0.94 9.99 8.30
N PRO A 26 0.29 10.04 7.72
CA PRO A 26 0.60 10.92 6.59
C PRO A 26 0.08 10.32 5.29
N PRO A 27 -1.11 10.68 4.80
CA PRO A 27 -1.78 9.89 3.79
C PRO A 27 -1.19 10.08 2.39
N THR A 28 -0.66 11.27 2.11
CA THR A 28 0.02 11.60 0.85
C THR A 28 1.26 10.73 0.64
N TYR A 29 2.09 10.59 1.69
CA TYR A 29 3.26 9.72 1.66
C TYR A 29 2.90 8.27 1.32
N TRP A 30 1.88 7.70 1.99
CA TRP A 30 1.47 6.33 1.73
C TRP A 30 0.81 6.15 0.36
N ARG A 31 0.15 7.19 -0.17
CA ARG A 31 -0.45 7.18 -1.50
C ARG A 31 0.61 7.08 -2.59
N ASP A 32 1.66 7.87 -2.49
CA ASP A 32 2.77 7.83 -3.44
C ASP A 32 3.50 6.48 -3.38
N ARG A 33 3.62 5.92 -2.17
CA ARG A 33 4.21 4.60 -1.96
C ARG A 33 3.42 3.48 -2.64
N ILE A 34 2.08 3.51 -2.57
CA ILE A 34 1.22 2.55 -3.28
C ILE A 34 1.31 2.74 -4.79
N LYS A 35 1.33 3.99 -5.30
CA LYS A 35 1.53 4.27 -6.73
C LYS A 35 2.85 3.69 -7.26
N HIS A 36 3.93 3.75 -6.47
CA HIS A 36 5.18 3.11 -6.85
C HIS A 36 5.07 1.59 -6.99
N LEU A 37 4.19 0.94 -6.22
CA LEU A 37 3.93 -0.50 -6.38
C LEU A 37 3.17 -0.82 -7.66
N GLU A 38 2.26 0.04 -8.11
CA GLU A 38 1.52 -0.12 -9.37
C GLU A 38 2.45 -0.10 -10.58
N SER A 39 3.53 0.68 -10.53
CA SER A 39 4.55 0.76 -11.58
C SER A 39 5.58 -0.38 -11.55
N SER A 40 5.50 -1.28 -10.56
CA SER A 40 6.47 -2.38 -10.43
C SER A 40 6.20 -3.50 -11.45
N PRO A 41 7.25 -4.16 -11.99
CA PRO A 41 7.09 -5.37 -12.81
C PRO A 41 6.32 -6.50 -12.11
N GLN A 42 6.28 -6.52 -10.76
CA GLN A 42 5.53 -7.51 -9.98
C GLN A 42 4.06 -7.15 -9.76
N ALA A 43 3.63 -5.92 -10.11
CA ALA A 43 2.27 -5.45 -9.88
C ALA A 43 1.18 -6.39 -10.41
N PRO A 44 1.30 -7.03 -11.59
CA PRO A 44 0.27 -7.93 -12.10
C PRO A 44 -0.05 -9.10 -11.15
N LEU A 45 0.96 -9.65 -10.46
CA LEU A 45 0.78 -10.76 -9.52
C LEU A 45 0.02 -10.35 -8.25
N TYR A 46 0.13 -9.08 -7.86
CA TYR A 46 -0.41 -8.55 -6.60
C TYR A 46 -1.51 -7.50 -6.80
N ARG A 47 -2.02 -7.35 -8.03
CA ARG A 47 -2.96 -6.29 -8.44
C ARG A 47 -4.16 -6.15 -7.50
N LYS A 48 -4.75 -7.27 -7.05
CA LYS A 48 -5.88 -7.26 -6.12
C LYS A 48 -5.53 -6.64 -4.76
N ARG A 49 -4.35 -6.94 -4.23
CA ARG A 49 -3.88 -6.41 -2.94
C ARG A 49 -3.56 -4.93 -3.07
N ILE A 50 -2.86 -4.53 -4.12
CA ILE A 50 -2.56 -3.13 -4.40
C ILE A 50 -3.86 -2.31 -4.52
N ALA A 51 -4.83 -2.77 -5.31
CA ALA A 51 -6.12 -2.09 -5.45
C ALA A 51 -6.88 -1.97 -4.12
N ARG A 52 -6.84 -3.01 -3.28
CA ARG A 52 -7.44 -2.98 -1.94
C ARG A 52 -6.76 -1.94 -1.04
N LEU A 53 -5.44 -1.86 -1.07
CA LEU A 53 -4.67 -0.87 -0.32
C LEU A 53 -5.00 0.55 -0.79
N SER A 54 -5.05 0.79 -2.10
CA SER A 54 -5.47 2.09 -2.67
C SER A 54 -6.86 2.50 -2.18
N HIS A 55 -7.82 1.57 -2.21
CA HIS A 55 -9.20 1.82 -1.76
C HIS A 55 -9.30 2.13 -0.26
N LEU A 56 -8.62 1.34 0.59
CA LEU A 56 -8.60 1.57 2.03
C LEU A 56 -7.92 2.88 2.37
N LEU A 57 -6.84 3.21 1.67
CA LEU A 57 -6.14 4.47 1.89
C LEU A 57 -7.01 5.68 1.51
N ALA A 58 -7.78 5.60 0.41
CA ALA A 58 -8.70 6.65 0.01
C ALA A 58 -9.73 6.95 1.11
N LYS A 59 -10.30 5.91 1.74
CA LYS A 59 -11.25 6.04 2.84
C LYS A 59 -10.68 6.64 4.13
N LEU A 60 -9.37 6.64 4.30
CA LEU A 60 -8.70 7.28 5.45
C LEU A 60 -8.44 8.77 5.21
N THR A 61 -8.70 9.25 4.00
CA THR A 61 -8.39 10.63 3.56
C THR A 61 -9.61 11.46 3.17
N ASP A 62 -10.78 10.83 3.13
CA ASP A 62 -12.09 11.49 3.06
C ASP A 62 -12.59 11.78 4.48
#